data_AF-A0A1H4KLE4-F1
#
_entry.id   AF-A0A1H4KLE4-F1
#
_cell.length_a   1.000
_cell.length_b   1.000
_cell.length_c   1.000
_cell.angle_alpha   90.00
_cell.angle_beta   90.00
_cell.angle_gamma   90.00
#
_symmetry.space_group_name_H-M   'P 1'
#
loop_
_entity.id
_entity.type
_entity.pdbx_description
1 polymer ?
#
loop_
_entity_poly.entity_id
_entity_poly.type
_entity_poly.pdbx_seq_one_letter_code
_entity_poly.pdbx_strand_id
1 'polypeptide(L)'
;MASTTGRDVRPDPWASYDWVVWWITADDPEAMISEPYHSAGRGFRTAQDSREVMADFAVALGCVYEGCKDDGSFGSDNDACYTWWIKVPQAEHAHRSPQGWPVAVEECRKHLERTLHFGYHHWHGLVDERRTRATVTGERVPALL
;
A
#
# COMPACT_ATOMS: atom_id res chain seq x y z
N MET A 1 -25.71 -17.88 -32.82
CA MET A 1 -25.78 -16.90 -31.72
C MET A 1 -24.83 -17.39 -30.65
N ALA A 2 -23.66 -16.77 -30.51
CA ALA A 2 -22.68 -17.17 -29.50
C ALA A 2 -23.09 -16.53 -28.17
N SER A 3 -23.47 -17.36 -27.20
CA SER A 3 -23.74 -16.94 -25.83
C SER A 3 -22.42 -16.51 -25.19
N THR A 4 -22.32 -15.22 -24.88
CA THR A 4 -21.26 -14.66 -24.04
C THR A 4 -21.32 -15.35 -22.69
N THR A 5 -20.33 -16.19 -22.40
CA THR A 5 -20.10 -16.74 -21.06
C THR A 5 -19.85 -15.58 -20.12
N GLY A 6 -20.82 -15.30 -19.25
CA GLY A 6 -20.64 -14.39 -18.13
C GLY A 6 -19.43 -14.88 -17.33
N ARG A 7 -18.39 -14.07 -17.26
CA ARG A 7 -17.25 -14.31 -16.39
C ARG A 7 -17.82 -14.35 -14.97
N ASP A 8 -17.77 -15.50 -14.31
CA ASP A 8 -18.15 -15.60 -12.89
C ASP A 8 -17.35 -14.55 -12.13
N VAL A 9 -18.03 -13.49 -11.68
CA VAL A 9 -17.42 -12.48 -10.84
C VAL A 9 -17.21 -13.14 -9.49
N ARG A 10 -15.96 -13.54 -9.22
CA ARG A 10 -15.60 -14.06 -7.90
C ARG A 10 -16.02 -13.01 -6.87
N PRO A 11 -16.86 -13.36 -5.88
CA PRO A 11 -17.30 -12.40 -4.88
C PRO A 11 -16.08 -11.85 -4.15
N ASP A 12 -16.10 -10.54 -3.90
CA ASP A 12 -15.05 -9.87 -3.13
C ASP A 12 -15.05 -10.42 -1.70
N PRO A 13 -13.97 -11.13 -1.27
CA PRO A 13 -13.94 -11.74 0.05
C PRO A 13 -13.93 -10.72 1.18
N TRP A 14 -13.74 -9.43 0.87
CA TRP A 14 -13.69 -8.33 1.83
C TRP A 14 -15.02 -7.56 1.91
N ALA A 15 -16.05 -7.96 1.15
CA ALA A 15 -17.31 -7.23 1.03
C ALA A 15 -18.06 -6.95 2.34
N SER A 16 -17.83 -7.76 3.38
CA SER A 16 -18.49 -7.64 4.69
C SER A 16 -17.73 -6.81 5.72
N TYR A 17 -16.57 -6.25 5.37
CA TYR A 17 -15.77 -5.42 6.27
C TYR A 17 -16.10 -3.96 6.04
N ASP A 18 -16.22 -3.16 7.11
CA ASP A 18 -16.39 -1.71 7.00
C ASP A 18 -15.11 -1.02 6.48
N TRP A 19 -13.96 -1.66 6.72
CA TRP A 19 -12.64 -1.17 6.35
C TRP A 19 -11.77 -2.31 5.83
N VAL A 20 -11.04 -2.05 4.75
CA VAL A 20 -10.09 -2.99 4.15
C VAL A 20 -8.71 -2.37 4.15
N VAL A 21 -7.73 -3.09 4.69
CA VAL A 21 -6.35 -2.60 4.77
C VAL A 21 -5.59 -3.08 3.53
N TRP A 22 -5.07 -2.14 2.77
CA TRP A 22 -4.21 -2.37 1.62
C TRP A 22 -2.76 -2.10 2.00
N TRP A 23 -1.84 -2.93 1.53
CA TRP A 23 -0.46 -2.52 1.41
C TRP A 23 -0.17 -2.07 -0.02
N ILE A 24 0.78 -1.14 -0.18
CA ILE A 24 1.40 -0.83 -1.46
C ILE A 24 2.91 -0.87 -1.26
N THR A 25 3.60 -1.56 -2.15
CA THR A 25 5.06 -1.74 -2.10
C THR A 25 5.68 -1.15 -3.36
N ALA A 26 6.73 -0.37 -3.20
CA ALA A 26 7.63 0.01 -4.27
C ALA A 26 8.87 -0.88 -4.22
N ASP A 27 9.17 -1.54 -5.34
CA ASP A 27 10.45 -2.24 -5.51
C ASP A 27 11.57 -1.21 -5.59
N ASP A 28 12.63 -1.38 -4.81
CA ASP A 28 13.77 -0.47 -4.75
C ASP A 28 15.12 -1.20 -5.00
N PRO A 29 15.30 -1.76 -6.20
CA PRO A 29 16.51 -2.54 -6.52
C PRO A 29 17.80 -1.70 -6.48
N GLU A 30 17.68 -0.37 -6.56
CA GLU A 30 18.82 0.56 -6.51
C GLU A 30 19.13 1.04 -5.07
N ALA A 31 18.36 0.58 -4.06
CA ALA A 31 18.46 1.03 -2.67
C ALA A 31 18.42 2.56 -2.51
N MET A 32 17.55 3.21 -3.31
CA MET A 32 17.34 4.65 -3.36
C MET A 32 16.32 5.14 -2.31
N ILE A 33 15.42 4.24 -1.89
CA ILE A 33 14.33 4.44 -0.93
C ILE A 33 14.68 3.83 0.44
N SER A 34 15.25 2.63 0.37
CA SER A 34 15.58 1.75 1.47
C SER A 34 17.04 1.96 1.89
N GLU A 35 17.29 2.14 3.18
CA GLU A 35 18.65 2.29 3.69
C GLU A 35 19.28 0.93 4.01
N PRO A 36 20.58 0.71 3.74
CA PRO A 36 21.43 0.08 4.72
C PRO A 36 21.66 1.13 5.81
N TYR A 37 20.96 0.97 6.95
CA TYR A 37 20.82 1.83 8.16
C TYR A 37 22.08 2.56 8.71
N HIS A 38 23.26 2.43 8.07
CA HIS A 38 24.55 2.90 8.57
C HIS A 38 25.47 3.62 7.56
N SER A 39 25.20 3.65 6.24
CA SER A 39 26.26 4.04 5.26
C SER A 39 25.93 5.15 4.27
N ALA A 40 24.69 5.65 4.15
CA ALA A 40 24.33 6.47 2.99
C ALA A 40 24.89 7.91 2.99
N GLY A 41 25.22 8.51 4.14
CA GLY A 41 25.90 9.82 4.22
C GLY A 41 25.19 11.04 3.58
N ARG A 42 24.10 10.80 2.84
CA ARG A 42 23.09 11.76 2.38
C ARG A 42 21.81 11.37 3.10
N GLY A 43 21.32 12.25 3.98
CA GLY A 43 20.05 12.02 4.66
C GLY A 43 18.94 11.91 3.62
N PHE A 44 18.51 10.69 3.33
CA PHE A 44 17.27 10.47 2.60
C PHE A 44 16.12 10.38 3.61
N ARG A 45 15.10 11.14 3.29
CA ARG A 45 13.94 11.55 4.10
C ARG A 45 12.86 10.45 4.21
N THR A 46 13.21 9.18 4.17
CA THR A 46 12.35 8.22 3.46
C THR A 46 11.24 7.51 4.27
N ALA A 47 11.27 7.50 5.60
CA ALA A 47 10.16 6.94 6.40
C ALA A 47 9.32 7.96 7.16
N GLN A 48 9.98 8.85 7.89
CA GLN A 48 9.30 9.83 8.73
C GLN A 48 8.59 10.91 7.89
N ASP A 49 9.21 11.39 6.81
CA ASP A 49 8.61 12.43 5.98
C ASP A 49 7.49 11.87 5.11
N SER A 50 7.60 10.62 4.66
CA SER A 50 6.50 9.96 3.94
C SER A 50 5.31 9.70 4.86
N ARG A 51 5.53 9.45 6.16
CA ARG A 51 4.45 9.25 7.15
C ARG A 51 3.56 10.47 7.33
N GLU A 52 4.11 11.65 7.57
CA GLU A 52 3.30 12.86 7.80
C GLU A 52 2.51 13.22 6.54
N VAL A 53 3.19 13.23 5.40
CA VAL A 53 2.59 13.54 4.10
C VAL A 53 1.49 12.53 3.73
N MET A 54 1.73 11.23 3.94
CA MET A 54 0.74 10.20 3.64
C MET A 54 -0.41 10.16 4.63
N ALA A 55 -0.20 10.53 5.90
CA ALA A 55 -1.28 10.63 6.86
C ALA A 55 -2.31 11.69 6.42
N ASP A 56 -1.84 12.90 6.11
CA ASP A 56 -2.71 13.99 5.66
C ASP A 56 -3.38 13.65 4.31
N PHE A 57 -2.62 13.07 3.38
CA PHE A 57 -3.14 12.70 2.07
C PHE A 57 -4.19 11.58 2.14
N ALA A 58 -3.96 10.54 2.94
CA ALA A 58 -4.92 9.46 3.15
C ALA A 58 -6.23 10.00 3.76
N VAL A 59 -6.14 10.91 4.74
CA VAL A 59 -7.30 11.56 5.34
C VAL A 59 -8.10 12.35 4.31
N ALA A 60 -7.44 13.08 3.40
CA ALA A 60 -8.11 13.82 2.33
C ALA A 60 -8.89 12.91 1.37
N LEU A 61 -8.52 11.62 1.27
CA LEU A 61 -9.22 10.59 0.50
C LEU A 61 -10.25 9.81 1.34
N GLY A 62 -10.52 10.20 2.59
CA GLY A 62 -11.39 9.47 3.51
C GLY A 62 -10.80 8.14 4.01
N CYS A 63 -9.50 7.93 3.83
CA CYS A 63 -8.76 6.75 4.26
C CYS A 63 -7.96 7.03 5.54
N VAL A 64 -7.35 5.99 6.11
CA VAL A 64 -6.46 6.11 7.26
C VAL A 64 -5.09 5.54 6.89
N TYR A 65 -4.04 6.30 7.14
CA TYR A 65 -2.67 5.82 7.05
C TYR A 65 -2.33 5.00 8.30
N GLU A 66 -2.01 3.72 8.12
CA GLU A 66 -1.70 2.80 9.23
C GLU A 66 -0.20 2.81 9.58
N GLY A 67 0.65 3.24 8.64
CA GLY A 67 2.09 3.28 8.81
C GLY A 67 2.83 2.70 7.61
N CYS A 68 4.15 2.59 7.76
CA CYS A 68 5.04 2.06 6.76
C CYS A 68 6.06 1.08 7.33
N LYS A 69 6.74 0.38 6.43
CA LYS A 69 7.87 -0.47 6.75
C LYS A 69 8.86 -0.44 5.58
N ASP A 70 10.12 -0.21 5.92
CA ASP A 70 11.26 -0.53 5.07
C ASP A 70 11.68 -1.96 5.46
N ASP A 71 11.33 -2.95 4.65
CA ASP A 71 11.60 -4.34 4.99
C ASP A 71 12.66 -5.03 4.16
N GLY A 72 13.21 -4.34 3.16
CA GLY A 72 14.42 -4.78 2.49
C GLY A 72 14.29 -6.10 1.71
N SER A 73 13.08 -6.68 1.58
CA SER A 73 12.92 -8.04 1.08
C SER A 73 11.66 -8.22 0.22
N PHE A 74 11.81 -8.07 -1.10
CA PHE A 74 10.90 -8.66 -2.08
C PHE A 74 11.60 -9.75 -2.92
N GLY A 75 11.60 -11.00 -2.42
CA GLY A 75 12.05 -12.17 -3.19
C GLY A 75 13.40 -12.75 -2.77
N SER A 76 14.24 -12.00 -2.04
CA SER A 76 15.45 -12.46 -1.36
C SER A 76 15.90 -11.42 -0.30
N ASP A 77 16.86 -11.78 0.56
CA ASP A 77 17.44 -10.87 1.59
C ASP A 77 18.14 -9.62 1.02
N ASN A 78 18.15 -9.45 -0.31
CA ASN A 78 18.82 -8.35 -1.02
C ASN A 78 17.89 -7.48 -1.88
N ASP A 79 16.59 -7.77 -1.93
CA ASP A 79 15.66 -7.02 -2.79
C ASP A 79 14.97 -5.94 -1.97
N ALA A 80 15.60 -4.78 -1.93
CA ALA A 80 15.16 -3.73 -1.04
C ALA A 80 13.79 -3.17 -1.50
N CYS A 81 12.84 -3.07 -0.59
CA CYS A 81 11.49 -2.60 -0.90
C CYS A 81 10.90 -1.83 0.28
N TYR A 82 10.01 -0.90 -0.07
CA TYR A 82 9.34 -0.06 0.90
C TYR A 82 7.83 -0.22 0.78
N THR A 83 7.17 -0.47 1.91
CA THR A 83 5.74 -0.76 1.95
C THR A 83 4.98 0.24 2.84
N TRP A 84 3.83 0.71 2.35
CA TRP A 84 2.89 1.55 3.08
C TRP A 84 1.55 0.85 3.25
N TRP A 85 0.89 1.04 4.38
CA TRP A 85 -0.44 0.48 4.65
C TRP A 85 -1.49 1.59 4.73
N ILE A 86 -2.56 1.42 3.95
CA ILE A 86 -3.70 2.32 3.87
C ILE A 86 -4.96 1.54 4.21
N LYS A 87 -5.67 1.98 5.25
CA LYS A 87 -6.99 1.47 5.61
C LYS A 87 -8.05 2.26 4.86
N VAL A 88 -8.76 1.57 3.99
CA VAL A 88 -9.70 2.11 3.02
C VAL A 88 -11.13 1.78 3.45
N PRO A 89 -12.05 2.75 3.49
CA PRO A 89 -13.44 2.45 3.82
C PRO A 89 -14.07 1.61 2.71
N GLN A 90 -15.04 0.78 3.05
CA GLN A 90 -15.59 -0.21 2.12
C GLN A 90 -16.17 0.39 0.82
N ALA A 91 -16.76 1.59 0.91
CA ALA A 91 -17.25 2.32 -0.25
C ALA A 91 -16.14 2.64 -1.25
N GLU A 92 -14.99 3.12 -0.77
CA GLU A 92 -13.81 3.41 -1.60
C GLU A 92 -13.11 2.14 -2.05
N HIS A 93 -13.13 1.08 -1.23
CA HIS A 93 -12.60 -0.22 -1.61
C HIS A 93 -13.32 -0.78 -2.85
N ALA A 94 -14.64 -0.69 -2.89
CA ALA A 94 -15.44 -1.17 -4.02
C ALA A 94 -15.20 -0.35 -5.30
N HIS A 95 -14.75 0.89 -5.19
CA HIS A 95 -14.47 1.76 -6.33
C HIS A 95 -13.09 1.45 -6.93
N ARG A 96 -13.07 0.61 -7.97
CA ARG A 96 -11.83 0.14 -8.60
C ARG A 96 -11.34 1.02 -9.74
N SER A 97 -10.02 1.19 -9.83
CA SER A 97 -9.31 1.69 -10.99
C SER A 97 -9.25 0.64 -12.10
N PRO A 98 -8.87 1.01 -13.35
CA PRO A 98 -8.63 0.05 -14.42
C PRO A 98 -7.55 -1.00 -14.10
N GLN A 99 -6.63 -0.69 -13.19
CA GLN A 99 -5.59 -1.59 -12.70
C GLN A 99 -6.11 -2.59 -11.65
N GLY A 100 -7.36 -2.45 -11.21
CA GLY A 100 -8.02 -3.35 -10.25
C GLY A 100 -7.79 -2.97 -8.78
N TRP A 101 -7.05 -1.90 -8.49
CA TRP A 101 -6.88 -1.38 -7.14
C TRP A 101 -8.05 -0.45 -6.77
N PRO A 102 -8.36 -0.22 -5.48
CA PRO A 102 -9.19 0.92 -5.10
C PRO A 102 -8.61 2.22 -5.68
N VAL A 103 -9.48 3.12 -6.17
CA VAL A 103 -9.04 4.44 -6.69
C VAL A 103 -8.24 5.21 -5.64
N ALA A 104 -8.66 5.17 -4.37
CA ALA A 104 -7.92 5.82 -3.28
C ALA A 104 -6.48 5.28 -3.10
N VAL A 105 -6.28 3.98 -3.28
CA VAL A 105 -4.95 3.34 -3.19
C VAL A 105 -4.09 3.73 -4.39
N GLU A 106 -4.67 3.80 -5.58
CA GLU A 106 -3.97 4.28 -6.79
C GLU A 106 -3.54 5.75 -6.65
N GLU A 107 -4.37 6.61 -6.06
CA GLU A 107 -3.99 8.00 -5.79
C GLU A 107 -2.89 8.11 -4.73
N CYS A 108 -2.90 7.27 -3.70
CA CYS A 108 -1.80 7.16 -2.73
C CYS A 108 -0.49 6.78 -3.43
N ARG A 109 -0.52 5.78 -4.30
CA ARG A 109 0.65 5.35 -5.12
C ARG A 109 1.21 6.51 -5.95
N LYS A 110 0.36 7.21 -6.70
CA LYS A 110 0.76 8.39 -7.50
C LYS A 110 1.30 9.54 -6.66
N HIS A 111 0.79 9.71 -5.44
CA HIS A 111 1.28 10.73 -4.53
C HIS A 111 2.68 10.40 -4.01
N LEU A 112 2.92 9.14 -3.63
CA LEU A 112 4.24 8.64 -3.23
C LEU A 112 5.26 8.75 -4.37
N GLU A 113 4.90 8.31 -5.57
CA GLU A 113 5.75 8.41 -6.76
C GLU A 113 6.24 9.86 -7.00
N ARG A 114 5.34 10.85 -6.86
CA ARG A 114 5.69 12.28 -6.98
C ARG A 114 6.55 12.77 -5.82
N THR A 115 6.18 12.43 -4.60
CA THR A 115 6.83 12.94 -3.37
C THR A 115 8.26 12.45 -3.27
N LEU A 116 8.46 11.20 -3.64
CA LEU A 116 9.75 10.56 -3.49
C LEU A 116 10.68 10.83 -4.68
N HIS A 117 10.19 11.48 -5.74
CA HIS A 117 10.95 11.80 -6.95
C HIS A 117 11.62 10.57 -7.59
N PHE A 118 11.00 9.42 -7.41
CA PHE A 118 11.50 8.15 -7.89
C PHE A 118 11.05 7.92 -9.33
N GLY A 119 11.90 7.25 -10.12
CA GLY A 119 11.61 6.90 -11.51
C GLY A 119 10.62 5.76 -11.65
N TYR A 120 10.74 4.98 -12.72
CA TYR A 120 9.88 3.81 -13.00
C TYR A 120 10.15 2.65 -12.02
N HIS A 121 9.63 2.75 -10.79
CA HIS A 121 9.59 1.62 -9.88
C HIS A 121 8.39 0.74 -10.17
N HIS A 122 8.58 -0.56 -10.00
CA HIS A 122 7.48 -1.51 -10.05
C HIS A 122 6.70 -1.40 -8.74
N TRP A 123 5.40 -1.21 -8.86
CA TRP A 123 4.49 -1.07 -7.73
C TRP A 123 3.63 -2.31 -7.58
N HIS A 124 3.55 -2.82 -6.37
CA HIS A 124 2.68 -3.94 -6.00
C HIS A 124 1.67 -3.49 -4.95
N GLY A 125 0.52 -4.14 -4.91
CA GLY A 125 -0.54 -3.78 -3.98
C GLY A 125 -1.50 -4.94 -3.79
N LEU A 126 -1.77 -5.29 -2.53
CA LEU A 126 -2.67 -6.37 -2.14
C LEU A 126 -3.36 -5.99 -0.83
N VAL A 127 -4.43 -6.71 -0.51
CA VAL A 127 -5.07 -6.61 0.80
C VAL A 127 -4.21 -7.31 1.84
N ASP A 128 -3.92 -6.62 2.94
CA ASP A 128 -3.38 -7.23 4.15
C ASP A 128 -4.54 -7.90 4.91
N GLU A 129 -4.71 -9.20 4.68
CA GLU A 129 -5.80 -9.97 5.25
C GLU A 129 -5.80 -9.92 6.79
N ARG A 130 -4.61 -9.97 7.39
CA ARG A 130 -4.46 -10.02 8.84
C ARG A 130 -4.89 -8.70 9.46
N ARG A 131 -4.39 -7.58 8.94
CA ARG A 131 -4.80 -6.25 9.42
C ARG A 131 -6.26 -5.95 9.12
N THR A 132 -6.78 -6.39 7.98
CA THR A 132 -8.21 -6.27 7.65
C THR A 132 -9.08 -6.99 8.68
N ARG A 133 -8.76 -8.25 9.01
CA ARG A 133 -9.47 -9.00 10.07
C ARG A 133 -9.35 -8.34 11.44
N ALA A 134 -8.18 -7.82 11.78
CA ALA A 134 -7.93 -7.11 13.04
C ALA A 134 -8.82 -5.87 13.22
N THR A 135 -9.31 -5.25 12.13
CA THR A 135 -10.24 -4.11 12.23
C THR A 135 -11.57 -4.46 12.89
N VAL A 136 -11.97 -5.72 12.83
CA VAL A 136 -13.24 -6.23 13.42
C VAL A 136 -12.98 -6.99 14.72
N THR A 137 -11.89 -7.77 14.78
CA THR A 137 -11.61 -8.65 15.94
C THR A 137 -10.88 -7.93 17.07
N GLY A 138 -10.25 -6.78 16.79
CA GLY A 138 -9.35 -6.11 17.74
C GLY A 138 -8.06 -6.89 18.01
N GLU A 139 -7.72 -7.87 17.17
CA GLU A 139 -6.44 -8.60 17.27
C GLU A 139 -5.27 -7.61 17.19
N ARG A 140 -4.26 -7.80 18.05
CA ARG A 140 -3.03 -7.01 17.95
C ARG A 140 -2.22 -7.43 16.73
N VAL A 141 -1.99 -6.48 15.84
CA VAL A 141 -1.05 -6.59 14.72
C VAL A 141 0.27 -5.91 15.05
N PRO A 142 1.40 -6.34 14.46
CA PRO A 142 2.67 -5.68 14.66
C PRO A 142 2.57 -4.18 14.36
N ALA A 143 3.22 -3.34 15.17
CA ALA A 143 3.27 -1.92 14.90
C ALA A 143 3.97 -1.66 13.56
N LEU A 144 3.47 -0.67 12.84
CA LEU A 144 4.14 -0.08 11.69
C LEU A 144 4.92 1.15 12.15
N LEU A 145 5.99 1.49 11.43
CA LEU A 145 6.82 2.66 11.68
C LEU A 145 6.13 3.94 11.19
#